data_AF-A0A1F5GRM4-F1
#
_entry.id   AF-A0A1F5GRM4-F1
#
_cell.length_a   1.000
_cell.length_b   1.000
_cell.length_c   1.000
_cell.angle_alpha   90.00
_cell.angle_beta   90.00
_cell.angle_gamma   90.00
#
_symmetry.space_group_name_H-M   'P 1'
#
loop_
_entity.id
_entity.type
_entity.pdbx_description
1 polymer ?
#
loop_
_entity_poly.entity_id
_entity_poly.type
_entity_poly.pdbx_seq_one_letter_code
_entity_poly.pdbx_strand_id
1 'polypeptide(L)'
;MIALTQNYLTRGFWGDEAWTSLISQLPYMQMLKTTAADFHPPAYYSVVALVYKFLAPTEIITRSISIVFYLLTLFLVYKLASEIKGKVFGALTTLVVALNPIFFTYAFEARNYTMFAFAAVGSIYFLTKLSTGFTKIRAVGFVLFTVLGIYTHYYMFFTLAAQGLYLLLFDRKIFWRFFGLYIIVGILYLPWLPFLAGQLKSVGQSYWIGGIDKRTYYEAFLRILGGEDKSIYRSILFGLSLLLLTIGIVQHLLRPSTDWKLKPHFEKPYILIWFWAIIPFIFASLPGLRLDGLNLPFRPIFFWRYLINASVPLAMVMVHSSQKFPRFLFTASVAMMVILSIAINTTTFGKNPQTFRQAYQQKVLPSINGNDKIVTVLPSFAEVMYYRNRMNLPNELIVLPEGLVQFSGKSLLDIYVENGKVKIDNAPDGPYFELRPGPSIIVHSQ
;
A
#
# COMPACT_ATOMS: atom_id res chain seq x y z
N MET A 1 -12.48 -11.95 16.98
CA MET A 1 -12.02 -11.34 15.71
C MET A 1 -12.75 -11.87 14.48
N ILE A 2 -12.91 -13.18 14.27
CA ILE A 2 -13.56 -13.73 13.04
C ILE A 2 -14.96 -13.14 12.78
N ALA A 3 -15.82 -13.06 13.80
CA ALA A 3 -17.15 -12.43 13.68
C ALA A 3 -17.10 -10.92 13.37
N LEU A 4 -16.06 -10.21 13.82
CA LEU A 4 -15.87 -8.78 13.55
C LEU A 4 -15.35 -8.54 12.14
N THR A 5 -14.46 -9.41 11.65
CA THR A 5 -13.93 -9.31 10.29
C THR A 5 -14.95 -9.67 9.21
N GLN A 6 -16.01 -10.40 9.57
CA GLN A 6 -17.09 -10.75 8.63
C GLN A 6 -17.72 -9.51 8.00
N ASN A 7 -17.95 -8.45 8.77
CA ASN A 7 -18.45 -7.18 8.24
C ASN A 7 -17.52 -6.65 7.13
N TYR A 8 -16.23 -6.47 7.40
CA TYR A 8 -15.28 -5.96 6.40
C TYR A 8 -15.07 -6.88 5.20
N LEU A 9 -15.19 -8.18 5.40
CA LEU A 9 -15.11 -9.16 4.32
C LEU A 9 -16.33 -9.06 3.39
N THR A 10 -17.52 -8.87 3.94
CA THR A 10 -18.80 -8.99 3.22
C THR A 10 -19.45 -7.66 2.85
N ARG A 11 -19.03 -6.54 3.45
CA ARG A 11 -19.58 -5.20 3.18
C ARG A 11 -19.40 -4.81 1.72
N GLY A 12 -20.18 -3.84 1.25
CA GLY A 12 -20.02 -3.37 -0.13
C GLY A 12 -18.61 -2.84 -0.40
N PHE A 13 -18.17 -2.88 -1.66
CA PHE A 13 -16.98 -2.15 -2.08
C PHE A 13 -17.16 -0.67 -1.80
N TRP A 14 -16.04 -0.04 -1.45
CA TRP A 14 -15.94 1.41 -1.37
C TRP A 14 -14.80 1.87 -2.29
N GLY A 15 -15.01 2.99 -2.99
CA GLY A 15 -14.01 3.66 -3.81
C GLY A 15 -13.13 2.71 -4.63
N ASP A 16 -11.82 2.75 -4.37
CA ASP A 16 -10.74 2.04 -5.10
C ASP A 16 -10.92 0.51 -5.19
N GLU A 17 -11.71 -0.12 -4.30
CA GLU A 17 -11.97 -1.56 -4.39
C GLU A 17 -12.85 -1.91 -5.60
N ALA A 18 -13.86 -1.08 -5.89
CA ALA A 18 -14.71 -1.26 -7.07
C ALA A 18 -13.90 -1.07 -8.36
N TRP A 19 -12.98 -0.09 -8.38
CA TRP A 19 -12.02 0.10 -9.47
C TRP A 19 -11.16 -1.13 -9.70
N THR A 20 -10.59 -1.69 -8.63
CA THR A 20 -9.80 -2.92 -8.70
C THR A 20 -10.61 -4.07 -9.31
N SER A 21 -11.85 -4.26 -8.85
CA SER A 21 -12.70 -5.33 -9.36
C SER A 21 -13.08 -5.14 -10.83
N LEU A 22 -13.51 -3.93 -11.23
CA LEU A 22 -13.95 -3.66 -12.60
C LEU A 22 -12.80 -3.66 -13.61
N ILE A 23 -11.64 -3.11 -13.27
CA ILE A 23 -10.44 -3.14 -14.13
C ILE A 23 -10.03 -4.60 -14.37
N SER A 24 -10.03 -5.43 -13.33
CA SER A 24 -9.61 -6.84 -13.41
C SER A 24 -10.59 -7.75 -14.17
N GLN A 25 -11.78 -7.25 -14.51
CA GLN A 25 -12.77 -7.95 -15.35
C GLN A 25 -12.61 -7.63 -16.84
N LEU A 26 -11.81 -6.62 -17.20
CA LEU A 26 -11.56 -6.28 -18.60
C LEU A 26 -10.74 -7.37 -19.31
N PRO A 27 -10.82 -7.48 -20.65
CA PRO A 27 -9.85 -8.24 -21.43
C PRO A 27 -8.42 -7.87 -21.04
N TYR A 28 -7.51 -8.85 -20.94
CA TYR A 28 -6.20 -8.65 -20.31
C TYR A 28 -5.40 -7.48 -20.88
N MET A 29 -5.42 -7.27 -22.20
CA MET A 29 -4.75 -6.14 -22.84
C MET A 29 -5.41 -4.79 -22.51
N GLN A 30 -6.74 -4.74 -22.40
CA GLN A 30 -7.45 -3.54 -21.94
C GLN A 30 -7.11 -3.27 -20.48
N MET A 31 -7.12 -4.28 -19.61
CA MET A 31 -6.71 -4.16 -18.21
C MET A 31 -5.30 -3.55 -18.07
N LEU A 32 -4.32 -4.05 -18.84
CA LEU A 32 -2.95 -3.51 -18.83
C LEU A 32 -2.89 -2.04 -19.25
N LYS A 33 -3.62 -1.66 -20.31
CA LYS A 33 -3.71 -0.26 -20.75
C LYS A 33 -4.39 0.62 -19.71
N THR A 34 -5.51 0.15 -19.14
CA THR A 34 -6.30 0.88 -18.15
C THR A 34 -5.50 1.12 -16.88
N THR A 35 -4.81 0.11 -16.34
CA THR A 35 -3.99 0.27 -15.12
C THR A 35 -2.74 1.11 -15.37
N ALA A 36 -2.13 1.01 -16.56
CA ALA A 36 -1.05 1.88 -16.98
C ALA A 36 -1.47 3.36 -17.07
N ALA A 37 -2.72 3.64 -17.45
CA ALA A 37 -3.27 4.98 -17.42
C ALA A 37 -3.71 5.43 -16.01
N ASP A 38 -3.84 4.49 -15.06
CA ASP A 38 -4.35 4.74 -13.69
C ASP A 38 -3.27 4.74 -12.60
N PHE A 39 -2.03 5.11 -12.93
CA PHE A 39 -0.92 5.22 -11.96
C PHE A 39 -0.60 3.92 -11.18
N HIS A 40 -0.96 2.76 -11.74
CA HIS A 40 -0.85 1.49 -11.03
C HIS A 40 -0.10 0.43 -11.86
N PRO A 41 0.97 -0.16 -11.30
CA PRO A 41 1.58 -1.35 -11.87
C PRO A 41 0.63 -2.56 -11.90
N PRO A 42 0.76 -3.46 -12.89
CA PRO A 42 -0.28 -4.42 -13.26
C PRO A 42 -0.30 -5.71 -12.43
N ALA A 43 0.67 -5.98 -11.56
CA ALA A 43 0.80 -7.32 -10.96
C ALA A 43 -0.40 -7.71 -10.09
N TYR A 44 -0.88 -6.80 -9.25
CA TYR A 44 -2.03 -7.09 -8.38
C TYR A 44 -3.30 -7.34 -9.20
N TYR A 45 -3.59 -6.47 -10.18
CA TYR A 45 -4.71 -6.63 -11.11
C TYR A 45 -4.61 -7.93 -11.91
N SER A 46 -3.40 -8.33 -12.32
CA SER A 46 -3.18 -9.59 -13.03
C SER A 46 -3.49 -10.81 -12.16
N VAL A 47 -3.17 -10.77 -10.86
CA VAL A 47 -3.55 -11.84 -9.92
C VAL A 47 -5.07 -11.88 -9.73
N VAL A 48 -5.71 -10.71 -9.56
CA VAL A 48 -7.18 -10.63 -9.45
C VAL A 48 -7.86 -11.18 -10.70
N ALA A 49 -7.44 -10.75 -11.89
CA ALA A 49 -7.97 -11.23 -13.16
C ALA A 49 -7.77 -12.74 -13.35
N LEU A 50 -6.63 -13.29 -12.90
CA LEU A 50 -6.39 -14.73 -12.93
C LEU A 50 -7.37 -15.49 -12.02
N VAL A 51 -7.60 -15.00 -10.80
CA VAL A 51 -8.56 -15.60 -9.87
C VAL A 51 -9.99 -15.53 -10.43
N TYR A 52 -10.35 -14.43 -11.09
CA TYR A 52 -11.66 -14.27 -11.72
C TYR A 52 -11.94 -15.22 -12.89
N LYS A 53 -10.92 -15.90 -13.44
CA LYS A 53 -11.13 -16.98 -14.41
C LYS A 53 -11.79 -18.22 -13.78
N PHE A 54 -11.65 -18.37 -12.47
CA PHE A 54 -12.10 -19.56 -11.74
C PHE A 54 -13.20 -19.25 -10.72
N LEU A 55 -13.25 -18.02 -10.20
CA LEU A 55 -14.18 -17.60 -9.15
C LEU A 55 -14.90 -16.30 -9.54
N ALA A 56 -16.15 -16.14 -9.09
CA ALA A 56 -16.93 -14.96 -9.42
C ALA A 56 -16.34 -13.65 -8.82
N PRO A 57 -16.40 -12.52 -9.55
CA PRO A 57 -15.95 -11.22 -9.08
C PRO A 57 -16.90 -10.69 -7.99
N THR A 58 -16.57 -11.01 -6.74
CA THR A 58 -17.34 -10.60 -5.56
C THR A 58 -16.43 -9.92 -4.56
N GLU A 59 -17.02 -9.20 -3.59
CA GLU A 59 -16.30 -8.50 -2.55
C GLU A 59 -15.37 -9.45 -1.75
N ILE A 60 -15.90 -10.61 -1.39
CA ILE A 60 -15.16 -11.64 -0.63
C ILE A 60 -13.99 -12.18 -1.44
N ILE A 61 -14.22 -12.57 -2.70
CA ILE A 61 -13.19 -13.16 -3.56
C ILE A 61 -12.09 -12.14 -3.87
N THR A 62 -12.43 -10.88 -4.04
CA THR A 62 -11.43 -9.85 -4.36
C THR A 62 -10.59 -9.48 -3.15
N ARG A 63 -11.20 -9.36 -1.96
CA ARG A 63 -10.49 -9.10 -0.70
C ARG A 63 -9.65 -10.29 -0.25
N SER A 64 -10.06 -11.52 -0.56
CA SER A 64 -9.32 -12.72 -0.16
C SER A 64 -7.90 -12.75 -0.73
N ILE A 65 -7.67 -12.12 -1.88
CA ILE A 65 -6.33 -11.98 -2.48
C ILE A 65 -5.42 -11.14 -1.58
N SER A 66 -5.90 -9.99 -1.09
CA SER A 66 -5.19 -9.18 -0.09
C SER A 66 -4.93 -9.94 1.19
N ILE A 67 -5.90 -10.73 1.67
CA ILE A 67 -5.78 -11.56 2.88
C ILE A 67 -4.69 -12.62 2.69
N VAL A 68 -4.65 -13.29 1.53
CA VAL A 68 -3.61 -14.30 1.21
C VAL A 68 -2.23 -13.66 1.25
N PHE A 69 -2.03 -12.52 0.59
CA PHE A 69 -0.74 -11.83 0.62
C PHE A 69 -0.37 -11.28 2.00
N TYR A 70 -1.36 -10.88 2.80
CA TYR A 70 -1.16 -10.51 4.19
C TYR A 70 -0.62 -11.72 5.00
N LEU A 71 -1.25 -12.89 4.91
CA LEU A 71 -0.79 -14.10 5.59
C LEU A 71 0.61 -14.55 5.12
N LEU A 72 0.86 -14.50 3.81
CA LEU A 72 2.18 -14.78 3.23
C LEU A 72 3.24 -13.79 3.70
N THR A 73 2.86 -12.51 3.88
CA THR A 73 3.74 -11.50 4.50
C THR A 73 4.10 -11.92 5.91
N LEU A 74 3.13 -12.29 6.75
CA LEU A 74 3.39 -12.73 8.13
C LEU A 74 4.32 -13.94 8.20
N PHE A 75 4.15 -14.91 7.30
CA PHE A 75 5.05 -16.05 7.20
C PHE A 75 6.50 -15.62 6.89
N LEU A 76 6.70 -14.72 5.94
CA LEU A 76 8.04 -14.22 5.60
C LEU A 76 8.62 -13.31 6.68
N VAL A 77 7.80 -12.51 7.37
CA VAL A 77 8.22 -11.73 8.54
C VAL A 77 8.73 -12.65 9.63
N TYR A 78 8.02 -13.74 9.94
CA TYR A 78 8.46 -14.74 10.91
C TYR A 78 9.81 -15.34 10.51
N LYS A 79 9.97 -15.74 9.23
CA LYS A 79 11.23 -16.28 8.71
C LYS A 79 12.38 -15.28 8.85
N LEU A 80 12.20 -14.06 8.33
CA LEU A 80 13.23 -13.02 8.35
C LEU A 80 13.63 -12.66 9.79
N ALA A 81 12.66 -12.32 10.64
CA ALA A 81 12.94 -11.93 12.01
C ALA A 81 13.55 -13.09 12.83
N SER A 82 13.09 -14.33 12.64
CA SER A 82 13.67 -15.50 13.32
C SER A 82 15.13 -15.73 12.96
N GLU A 83 15.54 -15.43 11.73
CA GLU A 83 16.94 -15.57 11.31
C GLU A 83 17.84 -14.48 11.89
N ILE A 84 17.29 -13.30 12.14
CA ILE A 84 18.03 -12.18 12.70
C ILE A 84 18.33 -12.42 14.19
N LYS A 85 17.32 -12.80 14.99
CA LYS A 85 17.46 -12.84 16.46
C LYS A 85 16.79 -14.05 17.14
N GLY A 86 16.45 -15.07 16.38
CA GLY A 86 15.85 -16.32 16.88
C GLY A 86 14.32 -16.35 16.89
N LYS A 87 13.78 -17.57 17.06
CA LYS A 87 12.34 -17.88 16.89
C LYS A 87 11.40 -17.04 17.75
N VAL A 88 11.79 -16.72 18.98
CA VAL A 88 10.96 -15.89 19.90
C VAL A 88 10.82 -14.47 19.36
N PHE A 89 11.91 -13.85 18.91
CA PHE A 89 11.87 -12.53 18.27
C PHE A 89 11.03 -12.56 16.99
N GLY A 90 11.17 -13.63 16.20
CA GLY A 90 10.35 -13.84 15.01
C GLY A 90 8.86 -13.91 15.30
N ALA A 91 8.45 -14.71 16.29
CA ALA A 91 7.05 -14.85 16.69
C ALA A 91 6.46 -13.52 17.20
N LEU A 92 7.17 -12.82 18.10
CA LEU A 92 6.70 -11.55 18.66
C LEU A 92 6.62 -10.44 17.60
N THR A 93 7.61 -10.34 16.73
CA THR A 93 7.57 -9.40 15.59
C THR A 93 6.36 -9.68 14.71
N THR A 94 6.15 -10.95 14.35
CA THR A 94 5.03 -11.35 13.48
C THR A 94 3.70 -11.03 14.13
N LEU A 95 3.56 -11.25 15.45
CA LEU A 95 2.36 -10.89 16.20
C LEU A 95 2.09 -9.37 16.17
N VAL A 96 3.12 -8.54 16.39
CA VAL A 96 2.99 -7.08 16.35
C VAL A 96 2.65 -6.59 14.94
N VAL A 97 3.26 -7.16 13.89
CA VAL A 97 2.90 -6.84 12.49
C VAL A 97 1.48 -7.28 12.17
N ALA A 98 1.08 -8.49 12.59
CA ALA A 98 -0.25 -9.02 12.34
C ALA A 98 -1.35 -8.17 12.98
N LEU A 99 -1.08 -7.63 14.16
CA LEU A 99 -2.06 -6.81 14.86
C LEU A 99 -1.94 -5.32 14.53
N ASN A 100 -0.88 -4.88 13.85
CA ASN A 100 -0.69 -3.48 13.48
C ASN A 100 -1.98 -2.94 12.82
N PRO A 101 -2.62 -1.89 13.39
CA PRO A 101 -3.98 -1.57 12.99
C PRO A 101 -4.12 -1.17 11.53
N ILE A 102 -3.13 -0.47 10.96
CA ILE A 102 -3.20 -0.08 9.55
C ILE A 102 -2.98 -1.30 8.65
N PHE A 103 -1.99 -2.14 8.95
CA PHE A 103 -1.68 -3.31 8.13
C PHE A 103 -2.82 -4.34 8.17
N PHE A 104 -3.48 -4.48 9.32
CA PHE A 104 -4.64 -5.34 9.49
C PHE A 104 -5.86 -4.83 8.70
N THR A 105 -6.14 -3.52 8.70
CA THR A 105 -7.21 -2.94 7.85
C THR A 105 -6.99 -3.25 6.37
N TYR A 106 -5.75 -3.08 5.88
CA TYR A 106 -5.41 -3.36 4.48
C TYR A 106 -5.38 -4.84 4.12
N ALA A 107 -5.40 -5.75 5.10
CA ALA A 107 -5.67 -7.17 4.83
C ALA A 107 -7.05 -7.38 4.21
N PHE A 108 -8.03 -6.52 4.54
CA PHE A 108 -9.43 -6.63 4.09
C PHE A 108 -9.82 -5.58 3.04
N GLU A 109 -8.86 -4.86 2.47
CA GLU A 109 -9.09 -3.94 1.38
C GLU A 109 -8.57 -4.59 0.09
N ALA A 110 -9.39 -4.67 -0.95
CA ALA A 110 -9.06 -5.25 -2.25
C ALA A 110 -8.06 -4.36 -3.03
N ARG A 111 -6.85 -4.21 -2.49
CA ARG A 111 -5.78 -3.32 -2.99
C ARG A 111 -4.41 -4.00 -2.86
N ASN A 112 -3.45 -3.47 -3.60
CA ASN A 112 -2.10 -4.02 -3.79
C ASN A 112 -1.16 -3.94 -2.57
N TYR A 113 -1.59 -3.32 -1.46
CA TYR A 113 -0.71 -2.98 -0.33
C TYR A 113 -0.08 -4.18 0.38
N THR A 114 -0.83 -5.25 0.61
CA THR A 114 -0.30 -6.45 1.30
C THR A 114 0.59 -7.27 0.38
N MET A 115 0.29 -7.30 -0.92
CA MET A 115 1.16 -7.88 -1.95
C MET A 115 2.48 -7.10 -2.06
N PHE A 116 2.43 -5.77 -1.96
CA PHE A 116 3.61 -4.92 -1.93
C PHE A 116 4.48 -5.20 -0.69
N ALA A 117 3.85 -5.30 0.49
CA ALA A 117 4.57 -5.68 1.71
C ALA A 117 5.21 -7.07 1.60
N PHE A 118 4.47 -8.06 1.08
CA PHE A 118 4.99 -9.41 0.81
C PHE A 118 6.23 -9.38 -0.08
N ALA A 119 6.14 -8.65 -1.20
CA ALA A 119 7.23 -8.48 -2.16
C ALA A 119 8.47 -7.82 -1.51
N ALA A 120 8.25 -6.74 -0.74
CA ALA A 120 9.32 -6.03 -0.03
C ALA A 120 10.02 -6.91 1.01
N VAL A 121 9.26 -7.61 1.86
CA VAL A 121 9.81 -8.51 2.89
C VAL A 121 10.59 -9.65 2.25
N GLY A 122 10.06 -10.26 1.18
CA GLY A 122 10.75 -11.33 0.48
C GLY A 122 12.03 -10.86 -0.22
N SER A 123 12.04 -9.65 -0.81
CA SER A 123 13.24 -9.05 -1.37
C SER A 123 14.32 -8.84 -0.29
N ILE A 124 13.96 -8.30 0.88
CA ILE A 124 14.87 -8.17 2.03
C ILE A 124 15.34 -9.54 2.54
N TYR A 125 14.45 -10.52 2.65
CA TYR A 125 14.77 -11.88 3.09
C TYR A 125 15.78 -12.56 2.16
N PHE A 126 15.58 -12.51 0.85
CA PHE A 126 16.53 -13.11 -0.07
C PHE A 126 17.84 -12.31 -0.15
N LEU A 127 17.81 -11.00 0.06
CA LEU A 127 19.03 -10.21 0.16
C LEU A 127 19.89 -10.62 1.37
N THR A 128 19.29 -10.80 2.55
CA THR A 128 20.02 -11.29 3.73
C THR A 128 20.52 -12.73 3.54
N LYS A 129 19.78 -13.58 2.82
CA LYS A 129 20.27 -14.91 2.43
C LYS A 129 21.46 -14.83 1.47
N LEU A 130 21.43 -13.94 0.50
CA LEU A 130 22.52 -13.76 -0.45
C LEU A 130 23.78 -13.23 0.23
N SER A 131 23.65 -12.33 1.21
CA SER A 131 24.81 -11.78 1.93
C SER A 131 25.56 -12.84 2.76
N THR A 132 24.88 -13.89 3.21
CA THR A 132 25.52 -15.04 3.89
C THR A 132 26.09 -16.09 2.92
N GLY A 133 25.64 -16.10 1.66
CA GLY A 133 26.12 -17.04 0.66
C GLY A 133 25.31 -16.96 -0.63
N PHE A 134 26.01 -16.89 -1.77
CA PHE A 134 25.37 -16.85 -3.08
C PHE A 134 24.96 -18.25 -3.53
N THR A 135 23.69 -18.42 -3.89
CA THR A 135 23.20 -19.59 -4.64
C THR A 135 22.20 -19.13 -5.69
N LYS A 136 22.06 -19.90 -6.79
CA LYS A 136 21.13 -19.56 -7.87
C LYS A 136 19.69 -19.42 -7.36
N ILE A 137 19.25 -20.30 -6.45
CA ILE A 137 17.91 -20.26 -5.85
C ILE A 137 17.67 -18.96 -5.08
N ARG A 138 18.66 -18.51 -4.29
CA ARG A 138 18.56 -17.25 -3.53
C ARG A 138 18.53 -16.04 -4.45
N ALA A 139 19.32 -16.07 -5.53
CA ALA A 139 19.35 -15.02 -6.54
C ALA A 139 18.02 -14.91 -7.30
N VAL A 140 17.46 -16.05 -7.72
CA VAL A 140 16.13 -16.11 -8.35
C VAL A 140 15.06 -15.62 -7.40
N GLY A 141 15.10 -16.02 -6.12
CA GLY A 141 14.19 -15.51 -5.10
C GLY A 141 14.27 -13.98 -4.97
N PHE A 142 15.47 -13.42 -4.87
CA PHE A 142 15.66 -11.96 -4.82
C PHE A 142 15.08 -11.25 -6.04
N VAL A 143 15.38 -11.73 -7.25
CA VAL A 143 14.88 -11.14 -8.50
C VAL A 143 13.36 -11.26 -8.57
N LEU A 144 12.79 -12.43 -8.28
CA LEU A 144 11.35 -12.68 -8.33
C LEU A 144 10.57 -11.75 -7.40
N PHE A 145 10.97 -11.67 -6.12
CA PHE A 145 10.28 -10.80 -5.16
C PHE A 145 10.47 -9.32 -5.45
N THR A 146 11.65 -8.94 -5.95
CA THR A 146 11.91 -7.55 -6.35
C THR A 146 11.09 -7.14 -7.58
N VAL A 147 11.06 -7.98 -8.61
CA VAL A 147 10.26 -7.76 -9.83
C VAL A 147 8.77 -7.73 -9.47
N LEU A 148 8.31 -8.66 -8.64
CA LEU A 148 6.94 -8.63 -8.12
C LEU A 148 6.64 -7.28 -7.48
N GLY A 149 7.52 -6.79 -6.59
CA GLY A 149 7.32 -5.53 -5.89
C GLY A 149 7.23 -4.31 -6.82
N ILE A 150 8.14 -4.16 -7.78
CA ILE A 150 8.12 -3.01 -8.72
C ILE A 150 6.94 -3.05 -9.68
N TYR A 151 6.44 -4.26 -10.01
CA TYR A 151 5.21 -4.44 -10.78
C TYR A 151 3.94 -4.44 -9.92
N THR A 152 4.05 -4.36 -8.58
CA THR A 152 2.93 -4.17 -7.66
C THR A 152 2.78 -2.71 -7.26
N HIS A 153 3.87 -2.01 -6.93
CA HIS A 153 3.85 -0.64 -6.44
C HIS A 153 5.18 0.09 -6.68
N TYR A 154 5.16 1.31 -7.21
CA TYR A 154 6.38 2.08 -7.55
C TYR A 154 7.28 2.38 -6.35
N TYR A 155 6.72 2.50 -5.15
CA TYR A 155 7.49 2.70 -3.92
C TYR A 155 8.43 1.54 -3.57
N MET A 156 8.33 0.40 -4.27
CA MET A 156 9.36 -0.62 -4.22
C MET A 156 10.73 -0.08 -4.62
N PHE A 157 10.83 0.90 -5.53
CA PHE A 157 12.10 1.55 -5.87
C PHE A 157 12.77 2.20 -4.66
N PHE A 158 12.00 2.76 -3.71
CA PHE A 158 12.58 3.32 -2.49
C PHE A 158 13.07 2.24 -1.51
N THR A 159 12.42 1.07 -1.52
CA THR A 159 12.90 -0.10 -0.78
C THR A 159 14.20 -0.63 -1.40
N LEU A 160 14.30 -0.67 -2.73
CA LEU A 160 15.54 -1.03 -3.43
C LEU A 160 16.66 -0.02 -3.21
N ALA A 161 16.34 1.28 -3.15
CA ALA A 161 17.30 2.32 -2.78
C ALA A 161 17.83 2.09 -1.36
N ALA A 162 16.97 1.73 -0.40
CA ALA A 162 17.37 1.37 0.96
C ALA A 162 18.35 0.20 0.97
N GLN A 163 18.06 -0.86 0.22
CA GLN A 163 18.94 -2.03 0.08
C GLN A 163 20.28 -1.66 -0.57
N GLY A 164 20.26 -0.93 -1.69
CA GLY A 164 21.44 -0.53 -2.43
C GLY A 164 22.35 0.39 -1.61
N LEU A 165 21.78 1.38 -0.92
CA LEU A 165 22.52 2.27 -0.02
C LEU A 165 23.13 1.50 1.15
N TYR A 166 22.37 0.58 1.77
CA TYR A 166 22.91 -0.29 2.82
C TYR A 166 24.13 -1.07 2.33
N LEU A 167 24.02 -1.74 1.17
CA LEU A 167 25.13 -2.52 0.62
C LEU A 167 26.32 -1.63 0.23
N LEU A 168 26.08 -0.44 -0.33
CA LEU A 168 27.14 0.48 -0.72
C LEU A 168 27.90 1.06 0.48
N LEU A 169 27.23 1.24 1.62
CA LEU A 169 27.85 1.81 2.82
C LEU A 169 28.51 0.74 3.70
N PHE A 170 27.89 -0.43 3.84
CA PHE A 170 28.31 -1.44 4.83
C PHE A 170 28.86 -2.73 4.23
N ASP A 171 28.62 -2.99 2.94
CA ASP A 171 28.89 -4.28 2.30
C ASP A 171 29.29 -4.15 0.81
N ARG A 172 30.18 -3.21 0.46
CA ARG A 172 30.55 -2.87 -0.94
C ARG A 172 30.95 -4.06 -1.81
N LYS A 173 31.66 -5.03 -1.24
CA LYS A 173 32.04 -6.26 -1.96
C LYS A 173 30.82 -7.07 -2.40
N ILE A 174 29.79 -7.11 -1.54
CA ILE A 174 28.52 -7.80 -1.80
C ILE A 174 27.71 -6.99 -2.81
N PHE A 175 27.71 -5.65 -2.72
CA PHE A 175 27.08 -4.77 -3.71
C PHE A 175 27.54 -5.11 -5.14
N TRP A 176 28.85 -5.08 -5.39
CA TRP A 176 29.39 -5.36 -6.73
C TRP A 176 29.17 -6.80 -7.18
N ARG A 177 29.21 -7.76 -6.25
CA ARG A 177 28.89 -9.16 -6.54
C ARG A 177 27.45 -9.34 -7.01
N PHE A 178 26.51 -8.53 -6.51
CA PHE A 178 25.08 -8.65 -6.81
C PHE A 178 24.56 -7.57 -7.75
N PHE A 179 25.41 -6.67 -8.22
CA PHE A 179 25.04 -5.61 -9.14
C PHE A 179 24.33 -6.15 -10.40
N GLY A 180 24.78 -7.30 -10.91
CA GLY A 180 24.11 -7.99 -12.01
C GLY A 180 22.64 -8.37 -11.75
N LEU A 181 22.25 -8.64 -10.50
CA LEU A 181 20.85 -8.92 -10.15
C LEU A 181 20.00 -7.65 -10.24
N TYR A 182 20.53 -6.50 -9.83
CA TYR A 182 19.86 -5.20 -10.01
C TYR A 182 19.71 -4.84 -11.50
N ILE A 183 20.72 -5.16 -12.33
CA ILE A 183 20.62 -5.01 -13.79
C ILE A 183 19.50 -5.90 -14.34
N ILE A 184 19.43 -7.17 -13.95
CA ILE A 184 18.36 -8.09 -14.40
C ILE A 184 16.98 -7.54 -14.02
N VAL A 185 16.82 -7.05 -12.79
CA VAL A 185 15.58 -6.38 -12.35
C VAL A 185 15.25 -5.18 -13.24
N GLY A 186 16.26 -4.34 -13.54
CA GLY A 186 16.11 -3.19 -14.43
C GLY A 186 15.66 -3.59 -15.84
N ILE A 187 16.30 -4.61 -16.43
CA ILE A 187 15.93 -5.17 -17.74
C ILE A 187 14.49 -5.67 -17.74
N LEU A 188 14.09 -6.42 -16.71
CA LEU A 188 12.73 -6.94 -16.58
C LEU A 188 11.69 -5.83 -16.37
N TYR A 189 12.10 -4.65 -15.92
CA TYR A 189 11.22 -3.49 -15.77
C TYR A 189 11.13 -2.60 -17.03
N LEU A 190 12.05 -2.76 -18.00
CA LEU A 190 12.08 -1.95 -19.22
C LEU A 190 10.73 -1.87 -19.96
N PRO A 191 9.94 -2.95 -20.09
CA PRO A 191 8.65 -2.88 -20.76
C PRO A 191 7.65 -1.91 -20.10
N TRP A 192 7.78 -1.67 -18.79
CA TRP A 192 6.89 -0.77 -18.05
C TRP A 192 7.43 0.67 -17.94
N LEU A 193 8.71 0.88 -18.26
CA LEU A 193 9.37 2.18 -18.12
C LEU A 193 8.68 3.33 -18.89
N PRO A 194 8.18 3.14 -20.13
CA PRO A 194 7.47 4.20 -20.85
C PRO A 194 6.21 4.69 -20.10
N PHE A 195 5.48 3.77 -19.45
CA PHE A 195 4.27 4.12 -18.69
C PHE A 195 4.62 4.90 -17.42
N LEU A 196 5.68 4.49 -16.70
CA LEU A 196 6.19 5.26 -15.56
C LEU A 196 6.60 6.68 -15.99
N ALA A 197 7.31 6.83 -17.11
CA ALA A 197 7.73 8.14 -17.62
C ALA A 197 6.54 9.04 -17.98
N GLY A 198 5.52 8.48 -18.66
CA GLY A 198 4.28 9.20 -18.97
C GLY A 198 3.53 9.64 -17.71
N GLN A 199 3.47 8.78 -16.69
CA GLN A 199 2.84 9.08 -15.41
C GLN A 199 3.56 10.19 -14.63
N LEU A 200 4.90 10.16 -14.58
CA LEU A 200 5.69 11.22 -13.92
C LEU A 200 5.45 12.59 -14.58
N LYS A 201 5.31 12.63 -15.91
CA LYS A 201 4.95 13.84 -16.66
C LYS A 201 3.53 14.32 -16.32
N SER A 202 2.57 13.41 -16.25
CA SER A 202 1.17 13.73 -15.94
C SER A 202 1.00 14.30 -14.53
N VAL A 203 1.62 13.68 -13.52
CA VAL A 203 1.52 14.12 -12.12
C VAL A 203 2.16 15.50 -11.90
N GLY A 204 3.22 15.80 -12.65
CA GLY A 204 3.89 17.10 -12.57
C GLY A 204 2.98 18.28 -12.94
N GLN A 205 1.94 18.06 -13.75
CA GLN A 205 0.98 19.09 -14.17
C GLN A 205 -0.14 19.31 -13.15
N SER A 206 -0.73 18.21 -12.65
CA SER A 206 -1.81 18.26 -11.66
C SER A 206 -2.07 16.87 -11.09
N TYR A 207 -2.36 16.80 -9.79
CA TYR A 207 -2.64 15.53 -9.10
C TYR A 207 -3.43 15.78 -7.82
N TRP A 208 -4.33 14.85 -7.49
CA TRP A 208 -5.25 14.97 -6.36
C TRP A 208 -4.55 14.94 -5.00
N ILE A 209 -3.39 14.26 -4.91
CA ILE A 209 -2.58 14.27 -3.69
C ILE A 209 -1.90 15.63 -3.58
N GLY A 210 -2.15 16.32 -2.47
CA GLY A 210 -1.54 17.60 -2.11
C GLY A 210 -0.01 17.53 -2.04
N GLY A 211 0.64 18.70 -2.04
CA GLY A 211 2.07 18.77 -1.72
C GLY A 211 2.33 18.38 -0.26
N ILE A 212 3.59 18.12 0.08
CA ILE A 212 3.99 17.84 1.46
C ILE A 212 3.82 19.10 2.30
N ASP A 213 3.10 18.99 3.41
CA ASP A 213 2.90 20.03 4.41
C ASP A 213 3.44 19.61 5.80
N LYS A 214 3.29 20.50 6.79
CA LYS A 214 3.74 20.25 8.17
C LYS A 214 3.06 19.05 8.84
N ARG A 215 1.86 18.66 8.38
CA ARG A 215 1.09 17.55 8.95
C ARG A 215 1.37 16.22 8.26
N THR A 216 1.84 16.24 7.01
CA THR A 216 2.01 15.07 6.14
C THR A 216 2.84 13.97 6.81
N TYR A 217 3.99 14.31 7.40
CA TYR A 217 4.84 13.35 8.10
C TYR A 217 4.20 12.83 9.39
N TYR A 218 3.66 13.74 10.20
CA TYR A 218 2.97 13.39 11.45
C TYR A 218 1.82 12.41 11.18
N GLU A 219 0.99 12.71 10.19
CA GLU A 219 -0.14 11.89 9.76
C GLU A 219 0.29 10.51 9.25
N ALA A 220 1.44 10.42 8.58
CA ALA A 220 1.98 9.15 8.13
C ALA A 220 2.47 8.28 9.27
N PHE A 221 3.27 8.84 10.18
CA PHE A 221 3.73 8.11 11.37
C PHE A 221 2.58 7.76 12.29
N LEU A 222 1.62 8.68 12.50
CA LEU A 222 0.43 8.45 13.32
C LEU A 222 -0.37 7.25 12.79
N ARG A 223 -0.64 7.19 11.48
CA ARG A 223 -1.41 6.08 10.89
C ARG A 223 -0.62 4.77 10.85
N ILE A 224 0.67 4.80 10.51
CA ILE A 224 1.50 3.59 10.41
C ILE A 224 1.74 2.96 11.79
N LEU A 225 1.95 3.76 12.83
CA LEU A 225 2.27 3.29 14.17
C LEU A 225 1.03 3.17 15.08
N GLY A 226 0.01 4.00 14.88
CA GLY A 226 -1.17 4.06 15.73
C GLY A 226 -2.47 3.58 15.08
N GLY A 227 -2.55 3.49 13.75
CA GLY A 227 -3.78 3.17 13.02
C GLY A 227 -4.56 4.38 12.53
N GLU A 228 -5.55 4.13 11.66
CA GLU A 228 -6.33 5.18 11.02
C GLU A 228 -7.40 5.77 11.96
N ASP A 229 -8.06 4.91 12.72
CA ASP A 229 -9.22 5.27 13.52
C ASP A 229 -8.87 6.17 14.71
N LYS A 230 -9.50 7.35 14.75
CA LYS A 230 -9.36 8.30 15.85
C LYS A 230 -9.97 7.72 17.12
N SER A 231 -9.12 7.38 18.08
CA SER A 231 -9.49 6.89 19.41
C SER A 231 -8.42 7.26 20.44
N ILE A 232 -8.75 7.16 21.72
CA ILE A 232 -7.75 7.31 22.79
C ILE A 232 -6.68 6.22 22.71
N TYR A 233 -7.07 5.00 22.34
CA TYR A 233 -6.15 3.87 22.16
C TYR A 233 -5.11 4.15 21.07
N ARG A 234 -5.50 4.79 19.96
CA ARG A 234 -4.57 5.23 18.90
C ARG A 234 -3.48 6.14 19.45
N SER A 235 -3.85 7.15 20.25
CA SER A 235 -2.89 8.10 20.81
C SER A 235 -1.91 7.42 21.76
N ILE A 236 -2.40 6.49 22.60
CA ILE A 236 -1.55 5.72 23.53
C ILE A 236 -0.61 4.79 22.76
N LEU A 237 -1.12 4.06 21.76
CA LEU A 237 -0.30 3.16 20.93
C LEU A 237 0.76 3.94 20.16
N PHE A 238 0.40 5.09 19.59
CA PHE A 238 1.33 5.97 18.90
C PHE A 238 2.43 6.48 19.84
N GLY A 239 2.08 6.95 21.04
CA GLY A 239 3.04 7.41 22.05
C GLY A 239 4.00 6.29 22.49
N LEU A 240 3.47 5.09 22.77
CA LEU A 240 4.28 3.91 23.09
C LEU A 240 5.21 3.53 21.94
N SER A 241 4.71 3.54 20.71
CA SER A 241 5.49 3.21 19.52
C SER A 241 6.63 4.20 19.32
N LEU A 242 6.35 5.50 19.43
CA LEU A 242 7.35 6.55 19.32
C LEU A 242 8.42 6.44 20.42
N LEU A 243 8.02 6.13 21.66
CA LEU A 243 8.94 5.87 22.76
C LEU A 243 9.86 4.69 22.45
N LEU A 244 9.32 3.55 22.02
CA LEU A 244 10.10 2.35 21.70
C LEU A 244 11.04 2.54 20.51
N LEU A 245 10.60 3.28 19.48
CA LEU A 245 11.44 3.65 18.35
C LEU A 245 12.57 4.59 18.77
N THR A 246 12.27 5.62 19.57
CA THR A 246 13.29 6.55 20.10
C THR A 246 14.32 5.84 20.94
N ILE A 247 13.87 4.95 21.84
CA ILE A 247 14.76 4.07 22.61
C ILE A 247 15.60 3.20 21.67
N GLY A 248 15.01 2.66 20.60
CA GLY A 248 15.73 1.88 19.60
C GLY A 248 16.84 2.67 18.90
N ILE A 249 16.56 3.92 18.52
CA ILE A 249 17.55 4.84 17.93
C ILE A 249 18.67 5.10 18.94
N VAL A 250 18.34 5.50 20.17
CA VAL A 250 19.33 5.78 21.23
C VAL A 250 20.19 4.55 21.51
N GLN A 251 19.57 3.37 21.62
CA GLN A 251 20.28 2.10 21.83
C GLN A 251 21.20 1.74 20.66
N HIS A 252 20.88 2.15 19.44
CA HIS A 252 21.73 1.95 18.27
C HIS A 252 22.90 2.94 18.25
N LEU A 253 22.64 4.22 18.57
CA LEU A 253 23.65 5.28 18.60
C LEU A 253 24.67 5.12 19.74
N LEU A 254 24.23 4.70 20.93
CA LEU A 254 25.09 4.48 22.10
C LEU A 254 25.86 3.16 22.06
N ARG A 255 25.81 2.45 20.93
CA ARG A 255 26.39 1.12 20.83
C ARG A 255 27.91 1.17 20.70
N PRO A 256 28.67 0.34 21.45
CA PRO A 256 30.11 0.23 21.27
C PRO A 256 30.48 -0.26 19.86
N SER A 257 31.49 0.36 19.24
CA SER A 257 31.96 -0.01 17.90
C SER A 257 32.50 -1.45 17.80
N THR A 258 32.87 -2.05 18.93
CA THR A 258 33.37 -3.44 19.02
C THR A 258 32.30 -4.48 18.71
N ASP A 259 31.03 -4.21 19.01
CA ASP A 259 29.92 -5.12 18.72
C ASP A 259 29.76 -5.40 17.21
N TRP A 260 30.13 -4.42 16.37
CA TRP A 260 30.10 -4.55 14.92
C TRP A 260 30.94 -5.71 14.42
N LYS A 261 32.12 -5.89 15.02
CA LYS A 261 33.08 -6.92 14.63
C LYS A 261 32.71 -8.28 15.24
N LEU A 262 32.10 -8.29 16.42
CA LEU A 262 31.84 -9.51 17.19
C LEU A 262 30.51 -10.20 16.83
N LYS A 263 29.49 -9.47 16.34
CA LYS A 263 28.15 -10.03 16.08
C LYS A 263 27.60 -9.73 14.67
N PRO A 264 28.37 -9.93 13.58
CA PRO A 264 27.99 -9.51 12.23
C PRO A 264 26.68 -10.14 11.73
N HIS A 265 26.34 -11.35 12.19
CA HIS A 265 25.12 -12.05 11.81
C HIS A 265 23.82 -11.36 12.28
N PHE A 266 23.87 -10.59 13.36
CA PHE A 266 22.73 -9.81 13.85
C PHE A 266 22.80 -8.35 13.37
N GLU A 267 23.99 -7.73 13.43
CA GLU A 267 24.17 -6.29 13.13
C GLU A 267 23.79 -5.89 11.73
N LYS A 268 24.32 -6.63 10.75
CA LYS A 268 24.16 -6.31 9.33
C LYS A 268 22.68 -6.33 8.94
N PRO A 269 21.92 -7.41 9.21
CA PRO A 269 20.48 -7.40 9.00
C PRO A 269 19.76 -6.30 9.78
N TYR A 270 20.11 -6.04 11.04
CA TYR A 270 19.42 -5.05 11.86
C TYR A 270 19.55 -3.61 11.31
N ILE A 271 20.69 -3.28 10.71
CA ILE A 271 20.89 -1.96 10.07
C ILE A 271 20.16 -1.88 8.75
N LEU A 272 20.13 -2.97 7.99
CA LEU A 272 19.27 -3.06 6.81
C LEU A 272 17.79 -2.82 7.18
N ILE A 273 17.33 -3.31 8.34
CA ILE A 273 15.98 -3.01 8.86
C ILE A 273 15.79 -1.51 9.12
N TRP A 274 16.78 -0.81 9.69
CA TRP A 274 16.72 0.65 9.86
C TRP A 274 16.69 1.40 8.52
N PHE A 275 17.51 0.99 7.56
CA PHE A 275 17.49 1.57 6.21
C PHE A 275 16.12 1.37 5.57
N TRP A 276 15.55 0.17 5.67
CA TRP A 276 14.21 -0.12 5.18
C TRP A 276 13.12 0.68 5.90
N ALA A 277 13.26 0.96 7.20
CA ALA A 277 12.31 1.78 7.95
C ALA A 277 12.34 3.26 7.55
N ILE A 278 13.53 3.83 7.24
CA ILE A 278 13.72 5.28 7.15
C ILE A 278 13.83 5.76 5.69
N ILE A 279 14.61 5.06 4.86
CA ILE A 279 14.95 5.51 3.50
C ILE A 279 13.71 5.68 2.61
N PRO A 280 12.68 4.81 2.67
CA PRO A 280 11.45 5.03 1.92
C PRO A 280 10.75 6.35 2.24
N PHE A 281 10.74 6.80 3.49
CA PHE A 281 10.18 8.10 3.86
C PHE A 281 11.00 9.25 3.28
N ILE A 282 12.33 9.18 3.37
CA ILE A 282 13.21 10.20 2.81
C ILE A 282 13.02 10.29 1.30
N PHE A 283 13.10 9.16 0.59
CA PHE A 283 13.02 9.14 -0.87
C PHE A 283 11.63 9.48 -1.40
N ALA A 284 10.56 9.21 -0.65
CA ALA A 284 9.22 9.68 -1.00
C ALA A 284 9.09 11.22 -0.91
N SER A 285 9.97 11.88 -0.14
CA SER A 285 10.00 13.34 0.03
C SER A 285 10.94 14.07 -0.92
N LEU A 286 11.91 13.38 -1.51
CA LEU A 286 12.94 14.02 -2.35
C LEU A 286 12.40 14.59 -3.68
N PRO A 287 11.51 13.91 -4.44
CA PRO A 287 10.99 14.48 -5.68
C PRO A 287 10.37 15.85 -5.42
N GLY A 288 10.76 16.86 -6.20
CA GLY A 288 10.25 18.23 -6.06
C GLY A 288 10.69 19.01 -4.82
N LEU A 289 11.71 18.54 -4.10
CA LEU A 289 12.40 19.32 -3.09
C LEU A 289 13.01 20.58 -3.73
N ARG A 290 12.69 21.72 -3.15
CA ARG A 290 13.26 23.04 -3.49
C ARG A 290 14.01 23.57 -2.29
N LEU A 291 15.32 23.64 -2.38
CA LEU A 291 16.22 24.27 -1.41
C LEU A 291 17.07 25.26 -2.18
N ASP A 292 17.38 26.43 -1.63
CA ASP A 292 18.08 27.52 -2.32
C ASP A 292 19.14 27.05 -3.34
N GLY A 293 18.81 27.14 -4.64
CA GLY A 293 19.66 26.71 -5.76
C GLY A 293 19.51 25.25 -6.24
N LEU A 294 18.94 24.35 -5.44
CA LEU A 294 18.61 22.96 -5.77
C LEU A 294 17.10 22.79 -6.01
N ASN A 295 16.73 22.51 -7.26
CA ASN A 295 15.36 22.15 -7.63
C ASN A 295 15.35 20.73 -8.18
N LEU A 296 14.94 19.76 -7.35
CA LEU A 296 14.79 18.39 -7.82
C LEU A 296 13.58 18.27 -8.76
N PRO A 297 13.68 17.46 -9.83
CA PRO A 297 12.58 17.29 -10.79
C PRO A 297 11.40 16.54 -10.15
N PHE A 298 10.24 16.65 -10.81
CA PHE A 298 8.96 16.03 -10.45
C PHE A 298 8.34 16.55 -9.15
N ARG A 299 7.07 16.25 -8.91
CA ARG A 299 6.35 16.63 -7.67
C ARG A 299 6.46 15.49 -6.66
N PRO A 300 6.60 15.75 -5.34
CA PRO A 300 6.51 14.69 -4.35
C PRO A 300 5.08 14.18 -4.31
N ILE A 301 4.91 12.90 -4.60
CA ILE A 301 3.68 12.18 -4.29
C ILE A 301 3.97 11.49 -2.98
N PHE A 302 3.51 12.03 -1.85
CA PHE A 302 3.68 11.40 -0.55
C PHE A 302 2.31 11.03 0.00
N PHE A 303 2.06 9.74 0.18
CA PHE A 303 0.82 9.28 0.81
C PHE A 303 1.11 8.12 1.75
N TRP A 304 0.58 8.20 2.96
CA TRP A 304 0.97 7.32 4.07
C TRP A 304 0.76 5.82 3.76
N ARG A 305 -0.30 5.46 3.01
CA ARG A 305 -0.57 4.06 2.61
C ARG A 305 0.43 3.52 1.60
N TYR A 306 1.11 4.39 0.83
CA TYR A 306 2.18 3.97 -0.09
C TYR A 306 3.45 3.52 0.66
N LEU A 307 3.60 3.89 1.93
CA LEU A 307 4.70 3.51 2.82
C LEU A 307 4.30 2.41 3.82
N ILE A 308 3.17 1.74 3.59
CA ILE A 308 2.65 0.71 4.52
C ILE A 308 3.62 -0.45 4.75
N ASN A 309 4.50 -0.77 3.79
CA ASN A 309 5.51 -1.80 3.96
C ASN A 309 6.53 -1.45 5.07
N ALA A 310 6.68 -0.18 5.43
CA ALA A 310 7.52 0.26 6.54
C ALA A 310 6.95 -0.12 7.91
N SER A 311 5.68 -0.51 8.02
CA SER A 311 5.11 -1.07 9.25
C SER A 311 5.89 -2.29 9.75
N VAL A 312 6.44 -3.10 8.84
CA VAL A 312 7.22 -4.30 9.18
C VAL A 312 8.55 -3.97 9.87
N PRO A 313 9.49 -3.22 9.25
CA PRO A 313 10.76 -2.91 9.90
C PRO A 313 10.58 -2.06 11.17
N LEU A 314 9.57 -1.18 11.21
CA LEU A 314 9.25 -0.42 12.42
C LEU A 314 8.79 -1.33 13.56
N ALA A 315 7.94 -2.33 13.30
CA ALA A 315 7.56 -3.34 14.29
C ALA A 315 8.77 -4.16 14.77
N MET A 316 9.67 -4.56 13.87
CA MET A 316 10.91 -5.26 14.22
C MET A 316 11.78 -4.44 15.17
N VAL A 317 11.93 -3.14 14.89
CA VAL A 317 12.67 -2.23 15.76
C VAL A 317 11.99 -2.13 17.13
N MET A 318 10.68 -1.90 17.19
CA MET A 318 9.96 -1.75 18.47
C MET A 318 10.08 -3.00 19.35
N VAL A 319 9.93 -4.19 18.78
CA VAL A 319 10.11 -5.46 19.51
C VAL A 319 11.57 -5.65 19.92
N HIS A 320 12.54 -5.23 19.11
CA HIS A 320 13.95 -5.32 19.47
C HIS A 320 14.28 -4.39 20.65
N SER A 321 13.78 -3.15 20.62
CA SER A 321 13.99 -2.15 21.66
C SER A 321 13.44 -2.64 23.00
N SER A 322 12.23 -3.21 23.00
CA SER A 322 11.59 -3.70 24.22
C SER A 322 12.31 -4.90 24.84
N GLN A 323 12.93 -5.77 24.03
CA GLN A 323 13.69 -6.92 24.52
C GLN A 323 14.92 -6.56 25.37
N LYS A 324 15.38 -5.31 25.33
CA LYS A 324 16.49 -4.85 26.18
C LYS A 324 16.03 -4.40 27.58
N PHE A 325 14.73 -4.31 27.80
CA PHE A 325 14.19 -3.98 29.12
C PHE A 325 14.27 -5.17 30.08
N PRO A 326 14.19 -4.92 31.41
CA PRO A 326 13.90 -5.96 32.38
C PRO A 326 12.65 -6.76 31.99
N ARG A 327 12.63 -8.05 32.32
CA ARG A 327 11.60 -9.01 31.86
C ARG A 327 10.17 -8.51 32.03
N PHE A 328 9.88 -7.83 33.15
CA PHE A 328 8.57 -7.23 33.42
C PHE A 328 8.20 -6.15 32.38
N LEU A 329 9.07 -5.16 32.17
CA LEU A 329 8.84 -4.06 31.22
C LEU A 329 8.82 -4.53 29.77
N PHE A 330 9.66 -5.51 29.42
CA PHE A 330 9.59 -6.17 28.12
C PHE A 330 8.21 -6.78 27.87
N THR A 331 7.74 -7.59 28.83
CA THR A 331 6.44 -8.28 28.73
C THR A 331 5.30 -7.25 28.69
N ALA A 332 5.33 -6.24 29.55
CA ALA A 332 4.32 -5.19 29.63
C ALA A 332 4.24 -4.37 28.34
N SER A 333 5.38 -3.96 27.77
CA SER A 333 5.38 -3.15 26.54
C SER A 333 4.87 -3.94 25.32
N VAL A 334 5.26 -5.21 25.17
CA VAL A 334 4.73 -6.07 24.10
C VAL A 334 3.24 -6.36 24.30
N ALA A 335 2.83 -6.70 25.52
CA ALA A 335 1.41 -6.91 25.84
C ALA A 335 0.58 -5.65 25.57
N MET A 336 1.09 -4.47 25.94
CA MET A 336 0.41 -3.19 25.70
C MET A 336 0.26 -2.90 24.21
N MET A 337 1.30 -3.11 23.39
CA MET A 337 1.18 -2.98 21.93
C MET A 337 0.09 -3.89 21.37
N VAL A 338 0.06 -5.15 21.80
CA VAL A 338 -0.93 -6.15 21.38
C VAL A 338 -2.35 -5.76 21.81
N ILE A 339 -2.55 -5.43 23.09
CA ILE A 339 -3.86 -5.07 23.65
C ILE A 339 -4.42 -3.81 22.98
N LEU A 340 -3.61 -2.76 22.85
CA LEU A 340 -4.03 -1.52 22.20
C LEU A 340 -4.37 -1.74 20.72
N SER A 341 -3.55 -2.53 20.02
CA SER A 341 -3.81 -2.88 18.62
C SER A 341 -5.12 -3.65 18.46
N ILE A 342 -5.38 -4.63 19.33
CA ILE A 342 -6.65 -5.37 19.36
C ILE A 342 -7.82 -4.43 19.66
N ALA A 343 -7.68 -3.51 20.62
CA ALA A 343 -8.73 -2.55 20.96
C ALA A 343 -9.09 -1.63 19.77
N ILE A 344 -8.07 -1.11 19.08
CA ILE A 344 -8.24 -0.28 17.88
C ILE A 344 -8.91 -1.10 16.78
N ASN A 345 -8.38 -2.28 16.43
CA ASN A 345 -8.96 -3.16 15.42
C ASN A 345 -10.40 -3.55 15.76
N THR A 346 -10.70 -3.81 17.03
CA THR A 346 -12.07 -4.12 17.47
C THR A 346 -13.00 -2.93 17.24
N THR A 347 -12.54 -1.72 17.53
CA THR A 347 -13.32 -0.49 17.26
C THR A 347 -13.49 -0.27 15.77
N THR A 348 -12.45 -0.45 14.96
CA THR A 348 -12.49 -0.27 13.50
C THR A 348 -13.42 -1.25 12.81
N PHE A 349 -13.33 -2.53 13.18
CA PHE A 349 -14.12 -3.59 12.57
C PHE A 349 -15.53 -3.72 13.17
N GLY A 350 -15.73 -3.22 14.40
CA GLY A 350 -17.05 -3.12 15.03
C GLY A 350 -17.93 -2.01 14.43
N LYS A 351 -17.34 -1.03 13.72
CA LYS A 351 -18.12 -0.06 12.94
C LYS A 351 -18.76 -0.79 11.76
N ASN A 352 -20.10 -0.75 11.69
CA ASN A 352 -20.88 -1.18 10.53
C ASN A 352 -21.27 0.05 9.71
N PRO A 353 -20.36 0.62 8.88
CA PRO A 353 -20.75 1.74 8.05
C PRO A 353 -21.84 1.28 7.08
N GLN A 354 -22.88 2.10 6.92
CA GLN A 354 -23.84 1.92 5.85
C GLN A 354 -23.08 2.04 4.53
N THR A 355 -22.91 0.93 3.82
CA THR A 355 -22.10 0.88 2.60
C THR A 355 -22.89 1.34 1.39
N PHE A 356 -22.18 1.71 0.32
CA PHE A 356 -22.80 2.04 -0.96
C PHE A 356 -23.78 0.95 -1.42
N ARG A 357 -23.43 -0.33 -1.28
CA ARG A 357 -24.32 -1.46 -1.60
C ARG A 357 -25.66 -1.38 -0.87
N GLN A 358 -25.64 -1.13 0.45
CA GLN A 358 -26.86 -1.04 1.25
C GLN A 358 -27.68 0.19 0.86
N ALA A 359 -27.03 1.34 0.67
CA ALA A 359 -27.70 2.55 0.21
C ALA A 359 -28.37 2.33 -1.16
N TYR A 360 -27.67 1.67 -2.09
CA TYR A 360 -28.17 1.31 -3.41
C TYR A 360 -29.39 0.37 -3.32
N GLN A 361 -29.28 -0.69 -2.52
CA GLN A 361 -30.36 -1.66 -2.33
C GLN A 361 -31.60 -1.07 -1.65
N GLN A 362 -31.44 -0.14 -0.73
CA GLN A 362 -32.55 0.42 0.05
C GLN A 362 -33.21 1.61 -0.65
N LYS A 363 -32.44 2.42 -1.38
CA LYS A 363 -32.94 3.69 -1.93
C LYS A 363 -33.15 3.68 -3.44
N VAL A 364 -32.44 2.83 -4.18
CA VAL A 364 -32.49 2.80 -5.65
C VAL A 364 -33.28 1.60 -6.15
N LEU A 365 -32.93 0.39 -5.72
CA LEU A 365 -33.60 -0.82 -6.22
C LEU A 365 -35.13 -0.84 -6.05
N PRO A 366 -35.73 -0.36 -4.94
CA PRO A 366 -37.17 -0.42 -4.77
C PRO A 366 -37.95 0.58 -5.62
N SER A 367 -37.30 1.62 -6.14
CA SER A 367 -37.93 2.75 -6.83
C SER A 367 -37.61 2.80 -8.33
N ILE A 368 -36.61 2.05 -8.79
CA ILE A 368 -36.14 2.08 -10.17
C ILE A 368 -36.97 1.18 -11.10
N ASN A 369 -37.41 1.74 -12.22
CA ASN A 369 -38.10 1.04 -13.30
C ASN A 369 -37.14 0.76 -14.46
N GLY A 370 -37.49 -0.17 -15.36
CA GLY A 370 -36.63 -0.54 -16.49
C GLY A 370 -36.30 0.59 -17.48
N ASN A 371 -37.16 1.61 -17.57
CA ASN A 371 -36.97 2.77 -18.45
C ASN A 371 -36.18 3.91 -17.80
N ASP A 372 -35.91 3.82 -16.50
CA ASP A 372 -35.18 4.86 -15.78
C ASP A 372 -33.70 4.84 -16.15
N LYS A 373 -33.04 5.99 -15.99
CA LYS A 373 -31.60 6.14 -16.17
C LYS A 373 -30.93 6.15 -14.79
N ILE A 374 -29.83 5.44 -14.65
CA ILE A 374 -28.98 5.55 -13.46
C ILE A 374 -27.96 6.64 -13.74
N VAL A 375 -27.91 7.63 -12.86
CA VAL A 375 -27.02 8.79 -13.00
C VAL A 375 -25.99 8.79 -11.88
N THR A 376 -24.74 9.10 -12.20
CA THR A 376 -23.64 9.18 -11.23
C THR A 376 -22.60 10.24 -11.60
N VAL A 377 -21.61 10.43 -10.72
CA VAL A 377 -20.48 11.36 -10.86
C VAL A 377 -19.20 10.65 -10.43
N LEU A 378 -18.04 11.16 -10.83
CA LEU A 378 -16.76 10.70 -10.27
C LEU A 378 -16.61 11.20 -8.81
N PRO A 379 -16.01 10.41 -7.90
CA PRO A 379 -15.40 9.09 -8.14
C PRO A 379 -16.34 7.88 -7.97
N SER A 380 -17.62 8.09 -7.67
CA SER A 380 -18.59 7.01 -7.34
C SER A 380 -19.01 6.13 -8.51
N PHE A 381 -18.67 6.51 -9.75
CA PHE A 381 -18.94 5.73 -10.96
C PHE A 381 -18.64 4.24 -10.82
N ALA A 382 -17.47 3.86 -10.29
CA ALA A 382 -17.08 2.46 -10.21
C ALA A 382 -17.98 1.64 -9.27
N GLU A 383 -18.38 2.21 -8.13
CA GLU A 383 -19.28 1.54 -7.18
C GLU A 383 -20.65 1.35 -7.83
N VAL A 384 -21.17 2.40 -8.48
CA VAL A 384 -22.48 2.37 -9.16
C VAL A 384 -22.46 1.35 -10.30
N MET A 385 -21.45 1.39 -11.16
CA MET A 385 -21.29 0.47 -12.28
C MET A 385 -21.17 -0.98 -11.80
N TYR A 386 -20.36 -1.23 -10.77
CA TYR A 386 -20.22 -2.57 -10.19
C TYR A 386 -21.57 -3.10 -9.67
N TYR A 387 -22.31 -2.32 -8.88
CA TYR A 387 -23.57 -2.79 -8.31
C TYR A 387 -24.71 -2.86 -9.33
N ARG A 388 -24.77 -1.95 -10.30
CA ARG A 388 -25.68 -2.05 -11.45
C ARG A 388 -25.49 -3.38 -12.17
N ASN A 389 -24.25 -3.72 -12.51
CA ASN A 389 -23.92 -4.97 -13.20
C ASN A 389 -24.18 -6.19 -12.31
N ARG A 390 -23.79 -6.13 -11.04
CA ARG A 390 -23.97 -7.22 -10.07
C ARG A 390 -25.45 -7.55 -9.84
N MET A 391 -26.32 -6.55 -9.89
CA MET A 391 -27.78 -6.69 -9.73
C MET A 391 -28.52 -6.88 -11.06
N ASN A 392 -27.79 -7.04 -12.18
CA ASN A 392 -28.36 -7.25 -13.53
C ASN A 392 -29.36 -6.17 -13.95
N LEU A 393 -29.13 -4.91 -13.59
CA LEU A 393 -30.02 -3.82 -13.99
C LEU A 393 -29.76 -3.43 -15.45
N PRO A 394 -30.78 -3.42 -16.33
CA PRO A 394 -30.62 -3.08 -17.74
C PRO A 394 -30.48 -1.57 -17.98
N ASN A 395 -30.86 -0.74 -17.00
CA ASN A 395 -30.94 0.71 -17.06
C ASN A 395 -29.68 1.35 -17.66
N GLU A 396 -29.84 2.34 -18.53
CA GLU A 396 -28.71 3.09 -19.06
C GLU A 396 -27.94 3.78 -17.91
N LEU A 397 -26.60 3.67 -17.90
CA LEU A 397 -25.76 4.40 -16.95
C LEU A 397 -25.22 5.67 -17.59
N ILE A 398 -25.41 6.78 -16.89
CA ILE A 398 -24.98 8.10 -17.29
C ILE A 398 -24.05 8.67 -16.22
N VAL A 399 -22.90 9.18 -16.65
CA VAL A 399 -21.97 9.93 -15.80
C VAL A 399 -22.11 11.40 -16.15
N LEU A 400 -22.40 12.23 -15.15
CA LEU A 400 -22.50 13.66 -15.36
C LEU A 400 -21.10 14.31 -15.47
N PRO A 401 -20.96 15.45 -16.17
CA PRO A 401 -19.70 16.21 -16.25
C PRO A 401 -19.15 16.66 -14.88
N GLU A 402 -20.01 16.78 -13.88
CA GLU A 402 -19.67 17.11 -12.52
C GLU A 402 -18.65 16.10 -11.97
N GLY A 403 -17.47 16.60 -11.64
CA GLY A 403 -16.35 15.76 -11.18
C GLY A 403 -15.45 15.22 -12.29
N LEU A 404 -15.75 15.48 -13.58
CA LEU A 404 -14.81 15.30 -14.70
C LEU A 404 -13.72 16.40 -14.67
N VAL A 405 -12.92 16.42 -13.60
CA VAL A 405 -11.76 17.30 -13.41
C VAL A 405 -10.49 16.46 -13.33
N GLN A 406 -9.30 17.05 -13.40
CA GLN A 406 -8.04 16.30 -13.23
C GLN A 406 -8.04 15.41 -11.95
N PHE A 407 -8.28 14.11 -12.14
CA PHE A 407 -8.43 13.10 -11.11
C PHE A 407 -7.81 11.79 -11.61
N SER A 408 -7.22 10.99 -10.71
CA SER A 408 -6.73 9.63 -11.02
C SER A 408 -7.91 8.66 -11.02
N GLY A 409 -8.00 7.73 -11.97
CA GLY A 409 -9.18 6.85 -12.10
C GLY A 409 -10.10 7.30 -13.22
N LYS A 410 -9.58 7.74 -14.37
CA LYS A 410 -10.40 8.06 -15.56
C LYS A 410 -10.39 6.94 -16.59
N SER A 411 -9.29 6.18 -16.62
CA SER A 411 -9.07 5.15 -17.63
C SER A 411 -10.12 4.03 -17.63
N LEU A 412 -10.76 3.74 -16.49
CA LEU A 412 -11.89 2.81 -16.46
C LEU A 412 -13.16 3.44 -17.05
N LEU A 413 -13.41 4.72 -16.79
CA LEU A 413 -14.55 5.42 -17.39
C LEU A 413 -14.36 5.47 -18.91
N ASP A 414 -13.18 5.86 -19.38
CA ASP A 414 -12.81 5.89 -20.80
C ASP A 414 -13.10 4.56 -21.49
N ILE A 415 -12.54 3.46 -20.98
CA ILE A 415 -12.72 2.15 -21.61
C ILE A 415 -14.17 1.66 -21.53
N TYR A 416 -14.94 2.07 -20.52
CA TYR A 416 -16.37 1.75 -20.44
C TYR A 416 -17.21 2.59 -21.39
N VAL A 417 -16.84 3.85 -21.65
CA VAL A 417 -17.45 4.69 -22.68
C VAL A 417 -17.16 4.13 -24.07
N GLU A 418 -15.89 3.81 -24.36
CA GLU A 418 -15.45 3.20 -25.62
C GLU A 418 -16.17 1.88 -25.91
N ASN A 419 -16.39 1.07 -24.87
CA ASN A 419 -17.13 -0.20 -24.97
C ASN A 419 -18.67 -0.03 -24.96
N GLY A 420 -19.19 1.20 -24.96
CA GLY A 420 -20.63 1.50 -24.97
C GLY A 420 -21.38 1.06 -23.69
N LYS A 421 -20.67 0.91 -22.57
CA LYS A 421 -21.24 0.48 -21.28
C LYS A 421 -21.77 1.64 -20.43
N VAL A 422 -21.31 2.85 -20.69
CA VAL A 422 -21.71 4.08 -19.99
C VAL A 422 -21.64 5.25 -20.96
N LYS A 423 -22.49 6.25 -20.76
CA LYS A 423 -22.43 7.52 -21.48
C LYS A 423 -22.04 8.65 -20.54
N ILE A 424 -21.32 9.63 -21.05
CA ILE A 424 -21.10 10.90 -20.36
C ILE A 424 -22.18 11.86 -20.85
N ASP A 425 -22.99 12.39 -19.93
CA ASP A 425 -23.97 13.42 -20.28
C ASP A 425 -23.25 14.70 -20.70
N ASN A 426 -23.73 15.39 -21.73
CA ASN A 426 -23.10 16.61 -22.26
C ASN A 426 -21.57 16.50 -22.33
N ALA A 427 -21.08 15.44 -22.98
CA ALA A 427 -19.64 15.16 -23.04
C ALA A 427 -18.87 16.41 -23.51
N PRO A 428 -17.85 16.84 -22.76
CA PRO A 428 -17.13 18.07 -23.07
C PRO A 428 -16.40 17.93 -24.41
N ASP A 429 -16.28 19.05 -25.13
CA ASP A 429 -15.48 19.10 -26.35
C ASP A 429 -13.99 18.93 -26.00
N GLY A 430 -13.42 17.79 -26.39
CA GLY A 430 -12.02 17.45 -26.16
C GLY A 430 -11.77 16.58 -24.92
N PRO A 431 -10.50 16.31 -24.61
CA PRO A 431 -10.14 15.41 -23.51
C PRO A 431 -10.54 16.00 -22.15
N TYR A 432 -11.54 15.40 -21.49
CA TYR A 432 -12.04 15.85 -20.20
C TYR A 432 -11.01 15.76 -19.04
N PHE A 433 -9.81 15.22 -19.29
CA PHE A 433 -8.67 15.28 -18.37
C PHE A 433 -7.86 16.57 -18.44
N GLU A 434 -8.12 17.42 -19.44
CA GLU A 434 -7.61 18.78 -19.50
C GLU A 434 -8.54 19.77 -18.78
N LEU A 435 -9.77 19.35 -18.46
CA LEU A 435 -10.70 20.15 -17.67
C LEU A 435 -10.13 20.42 -16.27
N ARG A 436 -10.05 21.71 -15.96
CA ARG A 436 -9.67 22.20 -14.64
C ARG A 436 -10.92 22.37 -13.79
N PRO A 437 -10.82 22.23 -12.45
CA PRO A 437 -11.91 22.56 -11.56
C PRO A 437 -12.41 24.00 -11.85
N GLY A 438 -13.73 24.16 -11.97
CA GLY A 438 -14.35 25.49 -11.98
C GLY A 438 -14.16 26.23 -10.65
N PRO A 439 -14.58 27.49 -10.54
CA PRO A 439 -14.51 28.24 -9.30
C PRO A 439 -15.21 27.47 -8.16
N SER A 440 -14.48 27.18 -7.09
CA SER A 440 -15.01 26.49 -5.92
C SER A 440 -15.97 27.39 -5.16
N ILE A 441 -17.23 26.95 -5.01
CA ILE A 441 -18.22 27.62 -4.18
C ILE A 441 -17.93 27.24 -2.72
N ILE A 442 -17.53 28.22 -1.91
CA ILE A 442 -17.41 28.03 -0.47
C ILE A 442 -18.82 28.01 0.10
N VAL A 443 -19.35 26.82 0.37
CA VAL A 443 -20.61 26.67 1.10
C VAL A 443 -20.32 26.95 2.57
N HIS A 444 -20.59 28.16 3.01
CA HIS A 444 -20.68 28.46 4.44
C HIS A 444 -21.90 27.72 4.98
N SER A 445 -21.68 26.70 5.80
CA SER A 445 -22.75 26.12 6.61
C SER A 445 -23.30 27.22 7.51
N GLN A 446 -24.55 27.62 7.29
CA GLN A 446 -25.29 28.49 8.20
C GLN A 446 -25.59 27.77 9.51
#